data_AF-A0A953M8Y4-F1
#
_entry.id   AF-A0A953M8Y4-F1
#
_cell.length_a   1.000
_cell.length_b   1.000
_cell.length_c   1.000
_cell.angle_alpha   90.00
_cell.angle_beta   90.00
_cell.angle_gamma   90.00
#
_symmetry.space_group_name_H-M   'P 1'
#
loop_
_entity.id
_entity.type
_entity.pdbx_description
1 polymer ?
#
loop_
_entity_poly.entity_id
_entity_poly.type
_entity_poly.pdbx_seq_one_letter_code
_entity_poly.pdbx_strand_id
1 'polypeptide(L)'
;ITSSTIDGGGGTMVGSFYSLSGTIGQHDASDAMTGTTFQLTGGFWPTVNPPPPCPADLSPPYGLLDLADVLAFVHAFQANEALADFDDNGLFDLADVLAFVTAFMAGCP
;
A
#
# COMPACT_ATOMS: atom_id res chain seq x y z
N ILE A 1 39.35 16.72 -16.72
CA ILE A 1 37.93 16.34 -16.89
C ILE A 1 37.25 16.61 -15.56
N THR A 2 36.34 17.57 -15.52
CA THR A 2 35.45 17.80 -14.37
C THR A 2 34.15 17.03 -14.63
N SER A 3 33.78 16.15 -13.71
CA SER A 3 32.52 15.42 -13.75
C SER A 3 31.47 16.15 -12.93
N SER A 4 30.21 16.10 -13.35
CA SER A 4 29.06 16.58 -12.58
C SER A 4 28.02 15.46 -12.53
N THR A 5 27.52 15.15 -11.33
CA THR A 5 26.43 14.20 -11.13
C THR A 5 25.15 14.99 -10.90
N ILE A 6 24.06 14.60 -11.58
CA ILE A 6 22.71 15.08 -11.27
C ILE A 6 22.19 14.21 -10.11
N ASP A 7 22.17 14.76 -8.90
CA ASP A 7 21.69 14.10 -7.66
C ASP A 7 20.17 14.24 -7.48
N GLY A 8 19.55 15.25 -8.09
CA GLY A 8 18.12 15.53 -7.94
C GLY A 8 17.31 15.03 -9.14
N GLY A 9 17.08 13.74 -9.25
CA GLY A 9 16.30 13.18 -10.36
C GLY A 9 15.10 12.39 -9.89
N GLY A 10 14.03 13.07 -9.46
CA GLY A 10 12.73 12.45 -9.25
C GLY A 10 11.65 13.41 -8.83
N GLY A 11 10.42 13.19 -9.29
CA GLY A 11 9.29 14.06 -8.99
C GLY A 11 7.98 13.59 -9.60
N THR A 12 6.89 14.16 -9.11
CA THR A 12 5.53 13.96 -9.62
C THR A 12 5.15 15.14 -10.50
N MET A 13 4.88 14.87 -11.78
CA MET A 13 4.32 15.82 -12.72
C MET A 13 2.81 15.68 -12.72
N VAL A 14 2.11 16.68 -12.19
CA VAL A 14 0.65 16.69 -12.13
C VAL A 14 0.10 17.55 -13.26
N GLY A 15 -0.68 16.95 -14.15
CA GLY A 15 -1.58 17.63 -15.07
C GLY A 15 -3.04 17.48 -14.62
N SER A 16 -3.97 18.15 -15.32
CA SER A 16 -5.39 18.21 -14.90
C SER A 16 -6.07 16.84 -14.73
N PHE A 17 -5.73 15.84 -15.56
CA PHE A 17 -6.36 14.52 -15.54
C PHE A 17 -5.38 13.36 -15.33
N TYR A 18 -4.07 13.65 -15.32
CA TYR A 18 -3.04 12.62 -15.21
C TYR A 18 -1.93 13.10 -14.30
N SER A 19 -1.47 12.21 -13.43
CA SER A 19 -0.28 12.38 -12.61
C SER A 19 0.76 11.37 -13.07
N LEU A 20 1.97 11.84 -13.35
CA LEU A 20 3.10 11.01 -13.76
C LEU A 20 4.27 11.22 -12.81
N SER A 21 4.63 10.18 -12.06
CA SER A 21 5.82 10.19 -11.19
C SER A 21 6.95 9.39 -11.82
N GLY A 22 8.18 9.92 -11.75
CA GLY A 22 9.37 9.26 -12.28
C GLY A 22 10.64 9.68 -11.55
N THR A 23 11.74 8.94 -11.74
CA THR A 23 13.09 9.31 -11.29
C THR A 23 14.08 9.17 -12.45
N ILE A 24 15.07 10.05 -12.50
CA ILE A 24 16.14 10.07 -13.51
C ILE A 24 17.46 9.87 -12.78
N GLY A 25 18.22 8.81 -13.12
CA GLY A 25 19.58 8.64 -12.62
C GLY A 25 19.75 7.89 -11.30
N GLN A 26 18.76 7.09 -10.86
CA GLN A 26 18.98 6.15 -9.75
C GLN A 26 19.80 4.93 -10.21
N HIS A 27 20.73 4.48 -9.36
CA HIS A 27 21.48 3.24 -9.57
C HIS A 27 20.51 2.03 -9.53
N ASP A 28 20.78 0.98 -10.31
CA ASP A 28 19.91 -0.19 -10.38
C ASP A 28 19.64 -0.79 -8.99
N ALA A 29 18.36 -1.04 -8.70
CA ALA A 29 17.90 -1.67 -7.47
C ALA A 29 18.36 -3.13 -7.44
N SER A 30 19.21 -3.51 -6.49
CA SER A 30 19.54 -4.92 -6.25
C SER A 30 18.63 -5.53 -5.17
N ASP A 31 18.74 -6.84 -5.00
CA ASP A 31 18.12 -7.56 -3.88
C ASP A 31 18.41 -6.88 -2.54
N ALA A 32 17.48 -7.04 -1.60
CA ALA A 32 17.58 -6.40 -0.30
C ALA A 32 18.88 -6.77 0.41
N MET A 33 19.64 -5.74 0.79
CA MET A 33 20.85 -5.93 1.57
C MET A 33 20.44 -6.34 2.99
N THR A 34 20.60 -7.61 3.31
CA THR A 34 20.29 -8.13 4.64
C THR A 34 21.53 -8.07 5.54
N GLY A 35 21.42 -7.34 6.64
CA GLY A 35 22.24 -7.48 7.84
C GLY A 35 21.44 -8.19 8.94
N THR A 36 22.11 -8.66 9.99
CA THR A 36 21.51 -9.51 11.05
C THR A 36 20.12 -9.08 11.52
N THR A 37 19.93 -7.79 11.81
CA THR A 37 18.67 -7.23 12.33
C THR A 37 18.08 -6.16 11.43
N PHE A 38 18.81 -5.71 10.39
CA PHE A 38 18.40 -4.61 9.54
C PHE A 38 18.47 -5.04 8.08
N GLN A 39 17.40 -4.79 7.35
CA GLN A 39 17.33 -4.98 5.92
C GLN A 39 17.24 -3.61 5.25
N LEU A 40 18.11 -3.34 4.29
CA LEU A 40 18.10 -2.14 3.47
C LEU A 40 17.78 -2.54 2.03
N THR A 41 16.56 -2.26 1.59
CA THR A 41 16.18 -2.43 0.17
C THR A 41 16.39 -1.08 -0.52
N GLY A 42 17.37 -0.99 -1.41
CA GLY A 42 17.47 0.14 -2.34
C GLY A 42 16.54 -0.06 -3.53
N GLY A 43 15.91 1.01 -4.04
CA GLY A 43 15.12 0.90 -5.28
C GLY A 43 14.28 2.13 -5.66
N PHE A 44 13.80 2.12 -6.90
CA PHE A 44 12.90 3.11 -7.48
C PHE A 44 11.50 2.92 -6.90
N TRP A 45 11.18 3.74 -5.88
CA TRP A 45 10.01 3.61 -5.02
C TRP A 45 10.04 2.34 -4.17
N PRO A 46 9.50 2.34 -2.95
CA PRO A 46 9.15 1.08 -2.35
C PRO A 46 8.31 0.35 -3.38
N THR A 47 8.64 -0.91 -3.66
CA THR A 47 7.72 -1.85 -4.29
C THR A 47 6.54 -2.01 -3.33
N VAL A 48 5.71 -0.97 -3.20
CA VAL A 48 4.28 -1.14 -3.06
C VAL A 48 3.81 -1.56 -4.45
N ASN A 49 4.22 -2.75 -4.87
CA ASN A 49 3.21 -3.60 -5.46
C ASN A 49 2.52 -4.17 -4.22
N PRO A 50 1.53 -3.46 -3.62
CA PRO A 50 0.67 -4.17 -2.70
C PRO A 50 0.20 -5.40 -3.48
N PRO A 51 0.17 -6.59 -2.85
CA PRO A 51 -0.61 -7.68 -3.43
C PRO A 51 -1.93 -7.08 -3.94
N PRO A 52 -2.34 -7.40 -5.18
CA PRO A 52 -3.42 -6.72 -5.87
C PRO A 52 -4.55 -6.46 -4.88
N PRO A 53 -4.98 -5.20 -4.70
CA PRO A 53 -5.55 -4.74 -3.45
C PRO A 53 -6.72 -5.65 -3.09
N CYS A 54 -6.50 -6.50 -2.08
CA CYS A 54 -7.57 -7.15 -1.35
C CYS A 54 -7.89 -6.16 -0.24
N PRO A 55 -8.86 -5.26 -0.42
CA PRO A 55 -9.09 -4.21 0.56
C PRO A 55 -9.49 -4.83 1.91
N ALA A 56 -10.10 -6.02 1.86
CA ALA A 56 -10.53 -6.82 3.00
C ALA A 56 -9.42 -7.62 3.70
N ASP A 57 -8.18 -7.63 3.22
CA ASP A 57 -7.03 -8.29 3.89
C ASP A 57 -6.35 -7.29 4.83
N LEU A 58 -6.74 -7.35 6.10
CA LEU A 58 -6.41 -6.36 7.13
C LEU A 58 -5.38 -6.90 8.13
N SER A 59 -5.05 -8.20 8.06
CA SER A 59 -4.25 -8.87 9.08
C SER A 59 -3.29 -9.91 8.51
N PRO A 60 -2.11 -10.10 9.13
CA PRO A 60 -1.24 -11.20 8.73
C PRO A 60 -1.90 -12.58 8.97
N PRO A 61 -1.73 -13.55 8.06
CA PRO A 61 -0.86 -13.51 6.86
C PRO A 61 -1.50 -12.82 5.65
N TYR A 62 -0.86 -11.74 5.17
CA TYR A 62 -1.32 -11.01 3.98
C TYR A 62 -1.30 -11.90 2.71
N GLY A 63 -2.28 -11.68 1.84
CA GLY A 63 -2.55 -12.43 0.61
C GLY A 63 -3.59 -13.56 0.81
N LEU A 64 -4.17 -13.70 2.00
CA LEU A 64 -5.18 -14.70 2.33
C LEU A 64 -6.34 -14.05 3.08
N LEU A 65 -7.56 -14.18 2.56
CA LEU A 65 -8.77 -13.75 3.28
C LEU A 65 -9.25 -14.85 4.24
N ASP A 66 -9.19 -14.57 5.54
CA ASP A 66 -9.62 -15.52 6.57
C ASP A 66 -10.40 -14.84 7.73
N LEU A 67 -10.55 -15.56 8.85
CA LEU A 67 -11.27 -15.05 10.01
C LEU A 67 -10.51 -13.93 10.74
N ALA A 68 -9.18 -13.88 10.65
CA ALA A 68 -8.37 -12.85 11.27
C ALA A 68 -8.67 -11.47 10.66
N ASP A 69 -8.96 -11.40 9.36
CA ASP A 69 -9.34 -10.15 8.70
C ASP A 69 -10.70 -9.63 9.15
N VAL A 70 -11.66 -10.54 9.31
CA VAL A 70 -12.98 -10.20 9.85
C VAL A 70 -12.85 -9.70 11.29
N LEU A 71 -12.00 -10.33 12.10
CA LEU A 71 -11.74 -9.88 13.47
C LEU A 71 -11.03 -8.53 13.50
N ALA A 72 -10.09 -8.29 12.58
CA ALA A 72 -9.40 -7.01 12.44
C ALA A 72 -10.39 -5.88 12.06
N PHE A 73 -11.29 -6.13 11.10
CA PHE A 73 -12.36 -5.20 10.74
C PHE A 73 -13.27 -4.90 11.94
N VAL A 74 -13.77 -5.92 12.63
CA VAL A 74 -14.67 -5.72 13.79
C VAL A 74 -13.99 -4.94 14.92
N HIS A 75 -12.71 -5.20 15.17
CA HIS A 75 -11.94 -4.46 16.16
C HIS A 75 -11.77 -2.98 15.76
N ALA A 76 -11.39 -2.71 14.51
CA ALA A 76 -11.28 -1.35 13.97
C ALA A 76 -12.63 -0.61 14.01
N PHE A 77 -13.73 -1.29 13.69
CA PHE A 77 -15.08 -0.72 13.69
C PHE A 77 -15.53 -0.34 15.12
N GLN A 78 -15.24 -1.18 16.12
CA GLN A 78 -15.53 -0.87 17.52
C GLN A 78 -14.65 0.25 18.10
N ALA A 79 -13.44 0.42 17.55
CA ALA A 79 -12.48 1.44 17.95
C ALA A 79 -12.62 2.77 17.18
N ASN A 80 -13.55 2.87 16.21
CA ASN A 80 -13.69 4.01 15.31
C ASN A 80 -12.38 4.37 14.59
N GLU A 81 -11.63 3.35 14.16
CA GLU A 81 -10.39 3.54 13.41
C GLU A 81 -10.67 3.68 11.91
N ALA A 82 -9.90 4.53 11.23
CA ALA A 82 -10.05 4.76 9.79
C ALA A 82 -9.92 3.50 8.91
N LEU A 83 -9.36 2.40 9.44
CA LEU A 83 -9.32 1.09 8.75
C LEU A 83 -10.72 0.47 8.56
N ALA A 84 -11.71 0.92 9.34
CA ALA A 84 -13.09 0.45 9.23
C ALA A 84 -13.97 1.32 8.31
N ASP A 85 -13.46 2.45 7.81
CA ASP A 85 -14.13 3.33 6.83
C ASP A 85 -13.79 2.81 5.42
N PHE A 86 -14.64 1.91 4.90
CA PHE A 86 -14.34 1.14 3.68
C PHE A 86 -14.85 1.83 2.40
N ASP A 87 -15.75 2.79 2.53
CA ASP A 87 -16.22 3.61 1.42
C ASP A 87 -15.66 5.06 1.45
N ASP A 88 -14.71 5.32 2.37
CA ASP A 88 -14.00 6.58 2.58
C ASP A 88 -14.94 7.78 2.80
N ASN A 89 -16.09 7.56 3.44
CA ASN A 89 -17.12 8.58 3.64
C ASN A 89 -17.01 9.33 4.98
N GLY A 90 -16.11 8.89 5.88
CA GLY A 90 -15.85 9.48 7.19
C GLY A 90 -16.88 9.12 8.27
N LEU A 91 -17.84 8.24 7.98
CA LEU A 91 -18.80 7.65 8.91
C LEU A 91 -18.49 6.16 9.07
N PHE A 92 -18.77 5.62 10.26
CA PHE A 92 -18.61 4.19 10.54
C PHE A 92 -20.01 3.56 10.69
N ASP A 93 -20.58 3.06 9.60
CA ASP A 93 -21.95 2.57 9.54
C ASP A 93 -22.11 1.26 8.74
N LEU A 94 -23.35 0.96 8.32
CA LEU A 94 -23.64 -0.29 7.61
C LEU A 94 -23.06 -0.31 6.18
N ALA A 95 -22.82 0.86 5.58
CA ALA A 95 -22.19 0.96 4.26
C ALA A 95 -20.78 0.39 4.28
N ASP A 96 -20.01 0.62 5.34
CA ASP A 96 -18.67 0.05 5.53
C ASP A 96 -18.71 -1.47 5.63
N VAL A 97 -19.65 -2.00 6.40
CA VAL A 97 -19.82 -3.46 6.55
C VAL A 97 -20.19 -4.08 5.21
N LEU A 98 -21.07 -3.44 4.43
CA LEU A 98 -21.44 -3.92 3.10
C LEU A 98 -20.25 -3.85 2.13
N ALA A 99 -19.46 -2.77 2.18
CA ALA A 99 -18.27 -2.59 1.36
C ALA A 99 -17.20 -3.64 1.71
N PHE A 100 -16.93 -3.89 2.99
CA PHE A 100 -16.05 -4.95 3.48
C PHE A 100 -16.50 -6.33 2.98
N VAL A 101 -17.78 -6.70 3.16
CA VAL A 101 -18.30 -8.01 2.72
C VAL A 101 -18.22 -8.14 1.20
N THR A 102 -18.48 -7.08 0.46
CA THR A 102 -18.36 -7.08 -1.01
C THR A 102 -16.91 -7.32 -1.44
N ALA A 103 -15.95 -6.67 -0.79
CA ALA A 103 -14.52 -6.87 -1.01
C ALA A 103 -14.08 -8.29 -0.60
N PHE A 104 -14.57 -8.82 0.51
CA PHE A 104 -14.24 -10.16 1.00
C PHE A 104 -14.76 -11.24 0.04
N MET A 105 -15.97 -11.08 -0.48
CA MET A 105 -16.58 -12.00 -1.46
C MET A 105 -15.96 -11.91 -2.85
N ALA A 106 -15.37 -10.77 -3.21
CA ALA A 106 -14.63 -10.60 -4.46
C ALA A 106 -13.32 -11.40 -4.47
N GLY A 107 -12.77 -11.70 -3.29
CA GLY A 107 -11.54 -12.48 -3.13
C GLY A 107 -10.27 -11.68 -3.45
N CYS A 108 -9.13 -12.33 -3.25
CA CYS A 108 -7.84 -11.85 -3.72
C CYS A 108 -7.53 -12.42 -5.12
N PRO A 109 -7.08 -11.62 -6.10
CA PRO A 109 -6.70 -12.12 -7.43
C PRO A 109 -5.29 -12.71 -7.50
#